data_AF-A0A5C7MN41-F1
#
_entry.id   AF-A0A5C7MN41-F1
#
_cell.length_a   1.000
_cell.length_b   1.000
_cell.length_c   1.000
_cell.angle_alpha   90.00
_cell.angle_beta   90.00
_cell.angle_gamma   90.00
#
_symmetry.space_group_name_H-M   'P 1'
#
loop_
_entity.id
_entity.type
_entity.pdbx_description
1 polymer ?
#
loop_
_entity_poly.entity_id
_entity_poly.type
_entity_poly.pdbx_seq_one_letter_code
_entity_poly.pdbx_strand_id
1 'polypeptide(L)'
;MTTKRSALAGRDVGAELAFLTRALKAPSLADAIPRLGERARAESWTHEEFLAACLQREVAARESHGGEGRIRAARFPARKALEEFDFDYQRSLKREQIAHLGTLDFIAAKQNVVFLGPPVIAG
;
A
#
# COMPACT_ATOMS: atom_id res chain seq x y z
N MET A 1 12.10 44.18 35.86
CA MET A 1 10.94 43.32 35.56
C MET A 1 11.33 42.44 34.38
N THR A 2 11.83 41.24 34.67
CA THR A 2 12.57 40.40 33.71
C THR A 2 11.62 39.33 33.16
N THR A 3 11.17 39.50 31.92
CA THR A 3 10.36 38.48 31.25
C THR A 3 11.30 37.36 30.77
N LYS A 4 11.20 36.22 31.45
CA LYS A 4 11.88 34.96 31.13
C LYS A 4 11.44 34.50 29.74
N ARG A 5 12.29 34.65 28.71
CA ARG A 5 12.08 34.04 27.38
C ARG A 5 12.00 32.52 27.58
N SER A 6 10.83 31.97 27.29
CA SER A 6 10.45 30.57 27.50
C SER A 6 11.35 29.59 26.76
N ALA A 7 11.62 28.45 27.39
CA ALA A 7 12.62 27.43 27.06
C ALA A 7 12.30 26.54 25.84
N LEU A 8 11.74 27.11 24.76
CA LEU A 8 11.42 26.37 23.52
C LEU A 8 12.53 26.46 22.44
N ALA A 9 13.65 27.10 22.73
CA ALA A 9 14.75 27.34 21.80
C ALA A 9 15.68 26.11 21.56
N GLY A 10 15.18 24.88 21.59
CA GLY A 10 16.06 23.70 21.53
C GLY A 10 15.50 22.40 20.95
N ARG A 11 14.27 22.36 20.46
CA ARG A 11 13.69 21.11 19.91
C ARG A 11 13.68 21.18 18.39
N ASP A 12 14.55 20.42 17.75
CA ASP A 12 14.48 20.20 16.31
C ASP A 12 13.30 19.27 15.99
N VAL A 13 12.14 19.88 15.79
CA VAL A 13 10.90 19.18 15.45
C VAL A 13 11.04 18.41 14.14
N GLY A 14 11.85 18.89 13.20
CA GLY A 14 12.11 18.20 11.93
C GLY A 14 12.85 16.88 12.15
N ALA A 15 13.93 16.90 12.94
CA ALA A 15 14.68 15.70 13.30
C ALA A 15 13.82 14.71 14.11
N GLU A 16 12.97 15.22 15.01
CA GLU A 16 12.04 14.39 15.79
C GLU A 16 11.00 13.72 14.89
N LEU A 17 10.38 14.46 13.97
CA LEU A 17 9.44 13.90 13.00
C LEU A 17 10.11 12.86 12.10
N ALA A 18 11.34 13.10 11.65
CA ALA A 18 12.11 12.14 10.86
C ALA A 18 12.41 10.85 11.66
N PHE A 19 12.74 10.97 12.95
CA PHE A 19 12.95 9.83 13.82
C PHE A 19 11.64 9.04 14.06
N LEU A 20 10.55 9.72 14.45
CA LEU A 20 9.27 9.09 14.79
C LEU A 20 8.65 8.38 13.58
N THR A 21 8.65 9.01 12.41
CA THR A 21 8.12 8.39 11.18
C THR A 21 8.93 7.17 10.76
N ARG A 22 10.25 7.18 10.93
CA ARG A 22 11.09 5.99 10.72
C ARG A 22 10.76 4.88 11.72
N ALA A 23 10.66 5.20 13.01
CA ALA A 23 10.34 4.23 14.05
C ALA A 23 8.97 3.56 13.83
N LEU A 24 7.99 4.32 13.34
CA LEU A 24 6.65 3.83 13.00
C LEU A 24 6.56 3.16 11.62
N LYS A 25 7.66 3.09 10.87
CA LYS A 25 7.69 2.61 9.47
C LYS A 25 6.62 3.31 8.64
N ALA A 26 6.59 4.64 8.72
CA ALA A 26 5.66 5.51 8.01
C ALA A 26 6.39 6.41 6.99
N PRO A 27 7.02 5.82 5.95
CA PRO A 27 7.84 6.57 5.00
C PRO A 27 7.01 7.54 4.14
N SER A 28 5.79 7.15 3.74
CA SER A 28 4.97 8.07 2.94
C SER A 28 4.47 9.25 3.77
N LEU A 29 4.28 9.07 5.08
CA LEU A 29 4.02 10.17 5.99
C LEU A 29 5.22 11.10 6.08
N ALA A 30 6.44 10.55 6.27
CA ALA A 30 7.67 11.34 6.36
C ALA A 30 7.83 12.31 5.18
N ASP A 31 7.59 11.82 3.96
CA ASP A 31 7.68 12.63 2.74
C ASP A 31 6.55 13.66 2.60
N ALA A 32 5.37 13.39 3.17
CA ALA A 32 4.18 14.20 2.99
C ALA A 32 4.02 15.33 4.02
N ILE A 33 4.63 15.20 5.21
CA ILE A 33 4.48 16.15 6.32
C ILE A 33 4.73 17.62 5.89
N PRO A 34 5.81 17.97 5.18
CA PRO A 34 6.08 19.38 4.84
C PRO A 34 4.94 19.99 4.01
N ARG A 35 4.51 19.28 2.96
CA ARG A 35 3.43 19.71 2.06
C ARG A 35 2.08 19.76 2.77
N LEU A 36 1.76 18.77 3.60
CA LEU A 36 0.53 18.75 4.38
C LEU A 36 0.51 19.87 5.43
N GLY A 37 1.65 20.20 6.02
CA GLY A 37 1.75 21.29 7.00
C GLY A 37 1.58 22.66 6.36
N GLU A 38 2.11 22.89 5.17
CA GLU A 38 1.83 24.09 4.37
C GLU A 38 0.36 24.22 4.03
N ARG A 39 -0.25 23.12 3.56
CA ARG A 39 -1.67 23.09 3.22
C ARG A 39 -2.57 23.35 4.42
N ALA A 40 -2.29 22.71 5.55
CA ALA A 40 -3.04 22.90 6.79
C ALA A 40 -3.03 24.36 7.26
N ARG A 41 -1.89 25.06 7.11
CA ARG A 41 -1.79 26.49 7.40
C ARG A 41 -2.59 27.34 6.42
N ALA A 42 -2.51 27.04 5.13
CA ALA A 42 -3.22 27.79 4.09
C ALA A 42 -4.74 27.64 4.20
N GLU A 43 -5.21 26.44 4.54
CA GLU A 43 -6.63 26.10 4.62
C GLU A 43 -7.20 26.20 6.06
N SER A 44 -6.40 26.67 7.02
CA SER A 44 -6.78 26.81 8.44
C SER A 44 -7.36 25.52 9.05
N TRP A 45 -6.72 24.38 8.76
CA TRP A 45 -7.13 23.09 9.32
C TRP A 45 -6.95 23.04 10.84
N THR A 46 -7.85 22.30 11.48
CA THR A 46 -7.70 21.84 12.85
C THR A 46 -6.53 20.84 12.97
N HIS A 47 -6.06 20.60 14.20
CA HIS A 47 -4.99 19.64 14.44
C HIS A 47 -5.41 18.22 14.06
N GLU A 48 -6.69 17.90 14.30
CA GLU A 48 -7.33 16.64 13.97
C GLU A 48 -7.39 16.41 12.46
N GLU A 49 -7.75 17.44 11.66
CA GLU A 49 -7.76 17.36 10.19
C GLU A 49 -6.35 17.15 9.62
N PHE A 50 -5.35 17.86 10.15
CA PHE A 50 -3.97 17.66 9.76
C PHE A 50 -3.47 16.25 10.09
N LEU A 51 -3.76 15.75 11.29
CA LEU A 51 -3.39 14.39 11.70
C LEU A 51 -4.11 13.34 10.84
N ALA A 52 -5.39 13.53 10.55
CA ALA A 52 -6.16 12.64 9.69
C ALA A 52 -5.55 12.57 8.27
N ALA A 53 -5.23 13.71 7.65
CA ALA A 53 -4.62 13.75 6.34
C ALA A 53 -3.24 13.07 6.31
N CYS A 54 -2.44 13.27 7.36
CA CYS A 54 -1.17 12.58 7.56
C CYS A 54 -1.34 11.05 7.57
N LEU A 55 -2.24 10.54 8.41
CA LEU A 55 -2.49 9.11 8.55
C LEU A 55 -3.10 8.49 7.29
N GLN A 56 -4.06 9.19 6.65
CA GLN A 56 -4.67 8.75 5.40
C GLN A 56 -3.63 8.55 4.29
N ARG A 57 -2.64 9.43 4.19
CA ARG A 57 -1.56 9.31 3.20
C ARG A 57 -0.76 8.01 3.40
N GLU A 58 -0.41 7.69 4.64
CA GLU A 58 0.33 6.46 4.95
C GLU A 58 -0.51 5.20 4.74
N VAL A 59 -1.81 5.22 5.10
CA VAL A 59 -2.73 4.11 4.85
C VAL A 59 -2.85 3.83 3.36
N ALA A 60 -3.13 4.85 2.54
CA ALA A 60 -3.23 4.70 1.10
C ALA A 60 -1.93 4.16 0.47
N ALA A 61 -0.78 4.61 0.96
CA ALA A 61 0.49 4.06 0.54
C ALA A 61 0.63 2.58 0.91
N ARG A 62 0.29 2.17 2.13
CA ARG A 62 0.37 0.75 2.55
C ARG A 62 -0.58 -0.14 1.76
N GLU A 63 -1.78 0.32 1.46
CA GLU A 63 -2.73 -0.42 0.62
C GLU A 63 -2.18 -0.61 -0.79
N SER A 64 -1.64 0.45 -1.40
CA SER A 64 -1.03 0.40 -2.73
C SER A 64 0.22 -0.49 -2.78
N HIS A 65 1.12 -0.37 -1.79
CA HIS A 65 2.37 -1.14 -1.74
C HIS A 65 2.17 -2.58 -1.30
N GLY A 66 1.13 -2.87 -0.50
CA GLY A 66 0.87 -4.22 0.00
C GLY A 66 0.59 -5.22 -1.13
N GLY A 67 -0.17 -4.81 -2.15
CA GLY A 67 -0.45 -5.64 -3.33
C GLY A 67 0.80 -5.91 -4.16
N GLU A 68 1.43 -4.85 -4.65
CA GLU A 68 2.62 -4.94 -5.51
C GLU A 68 3.83 -5.56 -4.79
N GLY A 69 3.98 -5.29 -3.49
CA GLY A 69 5.02 -5.89 -2.66
C GLY A 69 4.86 -7.41 -2.54
N ARG A 70 3.62 -7.91 -2.36
CA ARG A 70 3.33 -9.35 -2.34
C ARG A 70 3.58 -10.00 -3.70
N ILE A 71 3.20 -9.33 -4.80
CA ILE A 71 3.47 -9.81 -6.17
C ILE A 71 4.98 -9.91 -6.41
N ARG A 72 5.75 -8.88 -6.04
CA ARG A 72 7.22 -8.88 -6.16
C ARG A 72 7.87 -9.95 -5.29
N ALA A 73 7.39 -10.14 -4.06
CA ALA A 73 7.91 -11.14 -3.13
C ALA A 73 7.65 -12.58 -3.60
N ALA A 74 6.56 -12.83 -4.35
CA ALA A 74 6.25 -14.13 -4.93
C ALA A 74 7.24 -14.58 -6.01
N ARG A 75 8.09 -13.67 -6.53
CA ARG A 75 9.14 -13.95 -7.53
C ARG A 75 8.63 -14.72 -8.76
N PHE A 76 7.39 -14.46 -9.17
CA PHE A 76 6.88 -15.03 -10.41
C PHE A 76 7.72 -14.56 -11.61
N PRO A 77 8.00 -15.43 -12.60
CA PRO A 77 8.83 -15.09 -13.75
C PRO A 77 8.21 -14.01 -14.64
N ALA A 78 6.88 -13.84 -14.58
CA ALA A 78 6.17 -12.75 -15.21
C ALA A 78 4.92 -12.40 -14.39
N ARG A 79 4.41 -11.17 -14.56
CA ARG A 79 3.06 -10.82 -14.11
C ARG A 79 2.08 -11.55 -15.03
N LYS A 80 1.13 -12.27 -14.43
CA LYS A 80 0.07 -12.99 -15.13
C LYS A 80 -1.25 -12.59 -14.52
N ALA A 81 -2.10 -11.97 -15.31
CA ALA A 81 -3.45 -11.58 -14.89
C ALA A 81 -4.48 -12.59 -15.43
N LEU A 82 -5.59 -12.75 -14.72
CA LEU A 82 -6.65 -13.69 -15.14
C LEU A 82 -7.33 -13.23 -16.43
N GLU A 83 -7.34 -11.91 -16.65
CA GLU A 83 -7.84 -11.22 -17.84
C GLU A 83 -7.01 -11.54 -19.10
N GLU A 84 -5.76 -11.97 -18.91
CA GLU A 84 -4.85 -12.38 -20.00
C GLU A 84 -5.04 -13.86 -20.37
N PHE A 85 -6.03 -14.55 -19.80
CA PHE A 85 -6.26 -15.96 -20.06
C PHE A 85 -6.76 -16.19 -21.51
N ASP A 86 -5.96 -16.93 -22.29
CA ASP A 86 -6.28 -17.30 -23.66
C ASP A 86 -7.19 -18.55 -23.70
N PHE A 87 -8.49 -18.30 -23.89
CA PHE A 87 -9.50 -19.35 -24.04
C PHE A 87 -9.47 -20.06 -25.40
N ASP A 88 -8.85 -19.45 -26.42
CA ASP A 88 -8.72 -20.07 -27.73
C ASP A 88 -7.62 -21.12 -27.75
N TYR A 89 -6.57 -20.92 -26.92
CA TYR A 89 -5.53 -21.90 -26.64
C TYR A 89 -6.04 -23.05 -25.76
N GLN A 90 -6.75 -22.76 -24.66
CA GLN A 90 -7.28 -23.79 -23.75
C GLN A 90 -8.81 -23.90 -23.85
N ARG A 91 -9.28 -24.54 -24.94
CA ARG A 91 -10.71 -24.64 -25.28
C ARG A 91 -11.53 -25.56 -24.37
N SER A 92 -10.89 -26.40 -23.57
CA SER A 92 -11.59 -27.35 -22.69
C SER A 92 -12.12 -26.70 -21.40
N LEU A 93 -11.65 -25.49 -21.06
CA LEU A 93 -12.06 -24.77 -19.86
C LEU A 93 -13.24 -23.85 -20.14
N LYS A 94 -14.21 -23.85 -19.21
CA LYS A 94 -15.38 -22.97 -19.28
C LYS A 94 -14.99 -21.57 -18.82
N ARG A 95 -15.42 -20.54 -19.58
CA ARG A 95 -15.15 -19.13 -19.27
C ARG A 95 -15.69 -18.74 -17.90
N GLU A 96 -16.86 -19.25 -17.54
CA GLU A 96 -17.51 -18.98 -16.25
C GLU A 96 -16.68 -19.50 -15.08
N GLN A 97 -16.02 -20.65 -15.24
CA GLN A 97 -15.19 -21.24 -14.19
C GLN A 97 -13.94 -20.39 -13.93
N ILE A 98 -13.29 -19.89 -14.98
CA ILE A 98 -12.16 -18.96 -14.85
C ILE A 98 -12.63 -17.63 -14.26
N ALA A 99 -13.72 -17.05 -14.76
CA ALA A 99 -14.27 -15.80 -14.22
C ALA A 99 -14.61 -15.91 -12.73
N HIS A 100 -15.14 -17.05 -12.29
CA HIS A 100 -15.44 -17.30 -10.88
C HIS A 100 -14.17 -17.29 -10.01
N LEU A 101 -13.01 -17.73 -10.51
CA LEU A 101 -11.75 -17.61 -9.76
C LEU A 101 -11.37 -16.14 -9.50
N GLY A 102 -11.78 -15.22 -10.37
CA GLY A 102 -11.56 -13.79 -10.21
C GLY A 102 -12.34 -13.16 -9.05
N THR A 103 -13.41 -13.79 -8.56
CA THR A 103 -14.16 -13.31 -7.38
C THR A 103 -13.41 -13.58 -6.08
N LEU A 104 -12.43 -14.50 -6.09
CA LEU A 104 -11.66 -14.93 -4.94
C LEU A 104 -12.49 -15.57 -3.81
N ASP A 105 -13.71 -16.03 -4.10
CA ASP A 105 -14.62 -16.64 -3.11
C ASP A 105 -13.99 -17.86 -2.40
N PHE A 106 -13.12 -18.59 -3.11
CA PHE A 106 -12.38 -19.73 -2.55
C PHE A 106 -11.48 -19.34 -1.37
N ILE A 107 -11.01 -18.08 -1.29
CA ILE A 107 -10.23 -17.59 -0.15
C ILE A 107 -11.12 -17.51 1.09
N ALA A 108 -12.30 -16.89 0.96
CA ALA A 108 -13.27 -16.80 2.06
C ALA A 108 -13.76 -18.19 2.49
N ALA A 109 -13.96 -19.09 1.53
CA ALA A 109 -14.34 -20.48 1.77
C ALA A 109 -13.20 -21.36 2.32
N LYS A 110 -11.96 -20.85 2.43
CA LYS A 110 -10.75 -21.60 2.83
C LYS A 110 -10.50 -22.84 1.97
N GLN A 111 -10.76 -22.72 0.67
CA GLN A 111 -10.58 -23.78 -0.32
C GLN A 111 -9.30 -23.56 -1.13
N ASN A 112 -8.67 -24.66 -1.54
CA ASN A 112 -7.48 -24.62 -2.39
C ASN A 112 -7.90 -24.75 -3.86
N VAL A 113 -7.34 -23.89 -4.71
CA VAL A 113 -7.44 -24.01 -6.17
C VAL A 113 -6.10 -24.47 -6.70
N VAL A 114 -6.08 -25.56 -7.45
CA VAL A 114 -4.87 -26.14 -8.04
C VAL A 114 -5.05 -26.26 -9.54
N PHE A 115 -4.15 -25.67 -10.32
CA PHE A 115 -4.08 -25.86 -11.77
C PHE A 115 -3.16 -27.03 -12.08
N LEU A 116 -3.73 -28.09 -12.66
CA LEU A 116 -3.00 -29.28 -13.08
C LEU A 116 -3.06 -29.38 -14.61
N GLY A 117 -1.90 -29.60 -15.21
CA GLY A 117 -1.77 -29.88 -16.63
C GLY A 117 -0.54 -30.77 -16.87
N PRO A 118 -0.45 -31.42 -18.04
CA PRO A 118 0.79 -32.12 -18.41
C PRO A 118 1.98 -31.16 -18.30
N PRO A 119 3.16 -31.62 -17.84
CA PRO A 119 4.33 -30.76 -17.72
C PRO A 119 4.65 -30.17 -19.09
N VAL A 120 4.69 -28.84 -19.18
CA VAL A 120 5.24 -28.16 -20.34
C VAL A 120 6.76 -28.24 -20.21
N ILE A 121 7.35 -29.31 -20.71
CA ILE A 121 8.80 -29.37 -20.93
C ILE A 121 9.05 -28.51 -22.17
N ALA A 122 9.36 -27.24 -21.98
CA ALA A 122 9.93 -26.40 -23.03
C ALA A 122 11.41 -26.18 -22.68
N GLY A 123 12.28 -26.57 -23.60
CA GLY A 123 13.71 -26.25 -23.56
C GLY A 123 13.98 -24.77 -23.79
#